data_AF-A0A1Y1K838-F1
#
_entry.id   AF-A0A1Y1K838-F1
#
_cell.length_a   1.000
_cell.length_b   1.000
_cell.length_c   1.000
_cell.angle_alpha   90.00
_cell.angle_beta   90.00
_cell.angle_gamma   90.00
#
_symmetry.space_group_name_H-M   'P 1'
#
loop_
_entity.id
_entity.type
_entity.pdbx_description
1 polymer ?
#
loop_
_entity_poly.entity_id
_entity_poly.type
_entity_poly.pdbx_seq_one_letter_code
_entity_poly.pdbx_strand_id
1 'polypeptide(L)'
;MQGENCYTQKKKRMSCGLEVECPKCIRSAVHDAANDGFHFLVTYTIHPQYARDLTGDNPPSLISRTDRLLPSADWSRLIVGKVNDDALDVDSEIPHIAEKSKALLEQELGFGAHLGLPATLMKLPLGKNANLAAILYNKLQTGAHQIWVYLHMVHPSRYSPICLDEDDTWERWNNFRTYCCYDRRLGLALNLPDVNHLPTELEIDRWVGEPIKALIIHTSQFLKNQHEQFVLAKPHQDIIRKFMNLDVQYVIRGPHPRGSDYKKYTAYINFLGKKLFESNVTTEYIQGCEDYLQSPLQPLTENLESMIYEVFEKDQIKYIEYQRAIHLALTDLPMSDELPVVIVVGAGRGPLVQAALNASYLLNRPIKLYALEKNPYAINTLEDRVLNEWQGKVTLVKGDMRYMELPEKADILVSELLGSFGDNELSPECLDGAQRFLKPKGISIPASYTSYLAPLQSTKIYNEILSNRPHEKSIQNIFETPYIVHLVNYYQIATSQEVYTFNHPNWNKRIDNDRFARLEFSASQNCLLTGFIGYFETVLYKNVMLSINPQTYSEGMVSWFPIIFSLLEPVYVKEGDKIQVCFWRMHSEDKVWYEWCLESPVRTAIMNPSGRSFFIKTH
;
A
#
# COMPACT_ATOMS: atom_id res chain seq x y z
N MET A 1 25.22 28.30 -30.23
CA MET A 1 25.09 26.89 -29.85
C MET A 1 24.16 26.83 -28.64
N GLN A 2 22.86 26.71 -28.91
CA GLN A 2 21.86 26.47 -27.87
C GLN A 2 21.96 24.99 -27.50
N GLY A 3 22.32 24.72 -26.25
CA GLY A 3 22.28 23.37 -25.70
C GLY A 3 20.82 23.01 -25.41
N GLU A 4 20.28 22.06 -26.17
CA GLU A 4 19.04 21.39 -25.80
C GLU A 4 19.30 20.61 -24.49
N ASN A 5 18.72 21.12 -23.40
CA ASN A 5 18.52 20.33 -22.19
C ASN A 5 17.60 19.16 -22.56
N CYS A 6 18.18 17.99 -22.82
CA CYS A 6 17.46 16.74 -22.97
C CYS A 6 16.92 16.36 -21.58
N TYR A 7 15.77 16.92 -21.22
CA TYR A 7 14.95 16.36 -20.15
C TYR A 7 14.60 14.93 -20.56
N THR A 8 15.29 13.95 -19.97
CA THR A 8 14.92 12.54 -20.07
C THR A 8 13.50 12.41 -19.54
N GLN A 9 12.53 12.33 -20.45
CA GLN A 9 11.13 12.14 -20.09
C GLN A 9 11.01 10.86 -19.25
N LYS A 10 10.72 11.03 -17.96
CA LYS A 10 10.46 9.93 -17.03
C LYS A 10 9.31 9.10 -17.58
N LYS A 11 9.52 7.79 -17.71
CA LYS A 11 8.54 6.83 -18.23
C LYS A 11 8.50 5.61 -17.32
N LYS A 12 7.32 5.07 -17.10
CA LYS A 12 7.17 3.77 -16.47
C LYS A 12 7.51 2.69 -17.48
N ARG A 13 8.37 1.73 -17.09
CA ARG A 13 8.68 0.57 -17.94
C ARG A 13 7.50 -0.40 -17.92
N MET A 14 6.97 -0.74 -19.09
CA MET A 14 5.84 -1.66 -19.21
C MET A 14 6.32 -3.06 -19.58
N SER A 15 6.24 -4.01 -18.64
CA SER A 15 6.58 -5.41 -18.93
C SER A 15 5.45 -6.07 -19.73
N CYS A 16 5.70 -6.31 -21.02
CA CYS A 16 4.71 -6.86 -21.96
C CYS A 16 5.04 -8.31 -22.34
N GLY A 17 4.05 -9.19 -22.34
CA GLY A 17 4.11 -10.56 -22.86
C GLY A 17 3.13 -10.78 -24.01
N LEU A 18 3.40 -11.79 -24.85
CA LEU A 18 2.53 -12.20 -25.96
C LEU A 18 2.01 -13.61 -25.72
N GLU A 19 0.70 -13.81 -25.81
CA GLU A 19 0.13 -15.16 -25.82
C GLU A 19 0.23 -15.76 -27.23
N VAL A 20 0.96 -16.86 -27.33
CA VAL A 20 1.02 -17.71 -28.53
C VAL A 20 0.68 -19.11 -28.07
N GLU A 21 -0.57 -19.54 -28.28
CA GLU A 21 -1.11 -20.75 -27.66
C GLU A 21 -0.23 -21.99 -27.89
N CYS A 22 0.04 -22.36 -29.14
CA CYS A 22 0.85 -23.53 -29.46
C CYS A 22 1.77 -23.26 -30.66
N PRO A 23 2.93 -22.60 -30.47
CA PRO A 23 3.85 -22.31 -31.56
C PRO A 23 4.44 -23.61 -32.13
N LYS A 24 4.56 -23.68 -33.45
CA LYS A 24 5.22 -24.79 -34.16
C LYS A 24 6.67 -24.97 -33.71
N CYS A 25 7.38 -23.85 -33.52
CA CYS A 25 8.74 -23.82 -32.98
C CYS A 25 8.80 -22.78 -31.86
N ILE A 26 9.00 -23.22 -30.62
CA ILE A 26 9.06 -22.31 -29.47
C ILE A 26 10.23 -21.34 -29.56
N ARG A 27 11.37 -21.79 -30.09
CA ARG A 27 12.57 -20.94 -30.25
C ARG A 27 12.31 -19.79 -31.22
N SER A 28 11.68 -20.09 -32.36
CA SER A 28 11.30 -19.07 -33.33
C SER A 28 10.27 -18.12 -32.72
N ALA A 29 9.26 -18.62 -32.02
CA ALA A 29 8.25 -17.78 -31.38
C ALA A 29 8.85 -16.82 -30.34
N VAL A 30 9.80 -17.28 -29.51
CA VAL A 30 10.49 -16.41 -28.53
C VAL A 30 11.27 -15.30 -29.26
N HIS A 31 12.00 -15.67 -30.31
CA HIS A 31 12.76 -14.71 -31.11
C HIS A 31 11.85 -13.68 -31.81
N ASP A 32 10.77 -14.15 -32.42
CA ASP A 32 9.82 -13.29 -33.13
C ASP A 32 9.10 -12.34 -32.16
N ALA A 33 8.69 -12.83 -30.99
CA ALA A 33 8.10 -11.99 -29.95
C ALA A 33 9.09 -10.94 -29.41
N ALA A 34 10.37 -11.32 -29.22
CA ALA A 34 11.41 -10.37 -28.82
C ALA A 34 11.64 -9.29 -29.88
N ASN A 35 11.62 -9.64 -31.18
CA ASN A 35 11.71 -8.67 -32.29
C ASN A 35 10.51 -7.72 -32.33
N ASP A 36 9.33 -8.19 -31.94
CA ASP A 36 8.13 -7.38 -31.77
C ASP A 36 8.11 -6.59 -30.44
N GLY A 37 9.16 -6.69 -29.61
CA GLY A 37 9.34 -5.92 -28.38
C GLY A 37 8.63 -6.49 -27.15
N PHE A 38 8.21 -7.76 -27.19
CA PHE A 38 7.71 -8.48 -26.02
C PHE A 38 8.87 -9.04 -25.19
N HIS A 39 8.64 -9.17 -23.88
CA HIS A 39 9.62 -9.62 -22.90
C HIS A 39 9.48 -11.11 -22.57
N PHE A 40 8.29 -11.69 -22.75
CA PHE A 40 8.01 -13.10 -22.48
C PHE A 40 6.83 -13.60 -23.33
N LEU A 41 6.66 -14.92 -23.38
CA LEU A 41 5.55 -15.61 -24.01
C LEU A 41 4.65 -16.28 -22.97
N VAL A 42 3.35 -16.32 -23.26
CA VAL A 42 2.40 -17.23 -22.61
C VAL A 42 2.05 -18.32 -23.62
N THR A 43 2.32 -19.58 -23.31
CA THR A 43 2.11 -20.70 -24.25
C THR A 43 1.80 -22.00 -23.51
N TYR A 44 1.07 -22.90 -24.15
CA TYR A 44 0.92 -24.26 -23.65
C TYR A 44 2.28 -24.97 -23.62
N THR A 45 2.62 -25.59 -22.48
CA THR A 45 3.83 -26.41 -22.32
C THR A 45 3.64 -27.80 -22.94
N ILE A 46 2.39 -28.25 -22.99
CA ILE A 46 1.93 -29.49 -23.61
C ILE A 46 0.96 -29.13 -24.74
N HIS A 47 1.03 -29.83 -25.87
CA HIS A 47 0.11 -29.56 -26.97
C HIS A 47 -1.35 -29.79 -26.53
N PRO A 48 -2.27 -28.81 -26.66
CA PRO A 48 -3.63 -28.90 -26.10
C PRO A 48 -4.48 -30.04 -26.70
N GLN A 49 -4.16 -30.46 -27.94
CA GLN A 49 -4.83 -31.61 -28.59
C GLN A 49 -4.17 -32.95 -28.32
N TYR A 50 -3.09 -33.00 -27.52
CA TYR A 50 -2.42 -34.25 -27.18
C TYR A 50 -3.18 -34.97 -26.06
N ALA A 51 -4.13 -35.82 -26.44
CA ALA A 51 -4.88 -36.64 -25.50
C ALA A 51 -3.96 -37.68 -24.85
N ARG A 52 -3.95 -37.71 -23.51
CA ARG A 52 -3.16 -38.65 -22.71
C ARG A 52 -4.09 -39.39 -21.76
N ASP A 53 -3.93 -40.70 -21.70
CA ASP A 53 -4.52 -41.53 -20.65
C ASP A 53 -3.40 -41.96 -19.71
N LEU A 54 -3.32 -41.28 -18.56
CA LEU A 54 -2.29 -41.56 -17.55
C LEU A 54 -2.73 -42.63 -16.55
N THR A 55 -4.02 -42.98 -16.56
CA THR A 55 -4.65 -43.92 -15.62
C THR A 55 -4.87 -45.30 -16.22
N GLY A 56 -4.78 -45.44 -17.55
CA GLY A 56 -4.89 -46.73 -18.25
C GLY A 56 -3.61 -47.59 -18.18
N ASP A 57 -3.71 -48.80 -18.72
CA ASP A 57 -2.66 -49.83 -18.65
C ASP A 57 -1.34 -49.46 -19.37
N ASN A 58 -1.41 -48.54 -20.35
CA ASN A 58 -0.27 -48.14 -21.18
C ASN A 58 -0.17 -46.60 -21.27
N PRO A 59 0.28 -45.92 -20.19
CA PRO A 59 0.41 -44.47 -20.21
C PRO A 59 1.49 -44.04 -21.22
N PRO A 60 1.32 -42.89 -21.90
CA PRO A 60 2.30 -42.38 -22.84
C PRO A 60 3.65 -42.13 -22.15
N SER A 61 4.74 -42.61 -22.77
CA SER A 61 6.10 -42.46 -22.24
C SER A 61 6.68 -41.05 -22.37
N LEU A 62 6.09 -40.21 -23.22
CA LEU A 62 6.50 -38.83 -23.47
C LEU A 62 5.39 -37.86 -23.08
N ILE A 63 5.76 -36.79 -22.36
CA ILE A 63 4.82 -35.79 -21.86
C ILE A 63 4.58 -34.69 -22.90
N SER A 64 5.66 -34.17 -23.51
CA SER A 64 5.63 -33.07 -24.48
C SER A 64 7.00 -32.94 -25.20
N ARG A 65 7.21 -31.78 -25.85
CA ARG A 65 8.47 -31.30 -26.40
C ARG A 65 9.61 -31.38 -25.37
N THR A 66 10.84 -31.63 -25.83
CA THR A 66 12.03 -31.64 -24.97
C THR A 66 12.35 -30.24 -24.44
N ASP A 67 12.76 -30.20 -23.18
CA ASP A 67 13.41 -29.08 -22.49
C ASP A 67 14.59 -28.50 -23.28
N ARG A 68 15.36 -29.32 -24.01
CA ARG A 68 16.52 -28.92 -24.83
C ARG A 68 16.22 -27.91 -25.95
N LEU A 69 14.95 -27.62 -26.23
CA LEU A 69 14.57 -26.61 -27.23
C LEU A 69 15.00 -25.20 -26.82
N LEU A 70 15.06 -24.90 -25.52
CA LEU A 70 15.52 -23.63 -24.97
C LEU A 70 16.53 -23.86 -23.83
N PRO A 71 17.50 -22.96 -23.62
CA PRO A 71 18.28 -22.92 -22.39
C PRO A 71 17.40 -22.78 -21.15
N SER A 72 17.83 -23.33 -20.00
CA SER A 72 17.09 -23.21 -18.73
C SER A 72 16.86 -21.76 -18.29
N ALA A 73 17.78 -20.85 -18.64
CA ALA A 73 17.62 -19.41 -18.37
C ALA A 73 16.47 -18.78 -19.19
N ASP A 74 16.21 -19.30 -20.40
CA ASP A 74 15.13 -18.81 -21.25
C ASP A 74 13.78 -19.36 -20.78
N TRP A 75 13.71 -20.65 -20.39
CA TRP A 75 12.51 -21.19 -19.75
C TRP A 75 12.11 -20.42 -18.50
N SER A 76 13.09 -20.13 -17.63
CA SER A 76 12.85 -19.47 -16.33
C SER A 76 12.58 -17.96 -16.41
N ARG A 77 12.81 -17.32 -17.56
CA ARG A 77 12.62 -15.86 -17.72
C ARG A 77 11.61 -15.48 -18.79
N LEU A 78 11.52 -16.25 -19.87
CA LEU A 78 10.82 -15.85 -21.09
C LEU A 78 9.52 -16.63 -21.31
N ILE A 79 9.23 -17.68 -20.54
CA ILE A 79 8.05 -18.54 -20.77
C ILE A 79 7.16 -18.59 -19.54
N VAL A 80 5.92 -18.15 -19.66
CA VAL A 80 4.83 -18.48 -18.74
C VAL A 80 4.09 -19.67 -19.33
N GLY A 81 4.00 -20.75 -18.56
CA GLY A 81 3.28 -21.95 -18.98
C GLY A 81 1.78 -21.73 -18.95
N LYS A 82 1.01 -22.39 -19.82
CA LYS A 82 -0.44 -22.40 -19.77
C LYS A 82 -0.94 -23.84 -19.62
N VAL A 83 -1.87 -24.05 -18.70
CA VAL A 83 -2.55 -25.34 -18.50
C VAL A 83 -3.67 -25.49 -19.51
N ASN A 84 -3.87 -26.71 -20.02
CA ASN A 84 -5.02 -27.00 -20.89
C ASN A 84 -6.32 -27.19 -20.09
N ASP A 85 -6.86 -26.09 -19.60
CA ASP A 85 -7.99 -26.08 -18.65
C ASP A 85 -9.28 -26.69 -19.24
N ASP A 86 -9.52 -26.57 -20.55
CA ASP A 86 -10.76 -27.03 -21.19
C ASP A 86 -10.91 -28.57 -21.16
N ALA A 87 -9.83 -29.30 -20.89
CA ALA A 87 -9.81 -30.76 -20.79
C ALA A 87 -9.79 -31.27 -19.35
N LEU A 88 -9.87 -30.39 -18.35
CA LEU A 88 -9.70 -30.72 -16.93
C LEU A 88 -10.96 -30.40 -16.13
N ASP A 89 -11.42 -31.40 -15.38
CA ASP A 89 -12.48 -31.24 -14.37
C ASP A 89 -12.12 -32.11 -13.15
N VAL A 90 -11.26 -31.56 -12.27
CA VAL A 90 -10.81 -32.25 -11.05
C VAL A 90 -11.85 -32.25 -9.93
N ASP A 91 -12.88 -31.42 -10.07
CA ASP A 91 -14.03 -31.33 -9.16
C ASP A 91 -15.26 -32.09 -9.71
N SER A 92 -15.08 -32.87 -10.79
CA SER A 92 -16.15 -33.65 -11.41
C SER A 92 -16.81 -34.61 -10.44
N GLU A 93 -18.14 -34.72 -10.50
CA GLU A 93 -18.89 -35.72 -9.72
C GLU A 93 -18.63 -37.16 -10.22
N ILE A 94 -18.09 -37.31 -11.44
CA ILE A 94 -17.73 -38.61 -12.01
C ILE A 94 -16.28 -38.95 -11.60
N PRO A 95 -16.07 -39.98 -10.73
CA PRO A 95 -14.75 -40.22 -10.12
C PRO A 95 -13.62 -40.44 -11.13
N HIS A 96 -13.90 -41.18 -12.22
CA HIS A 96 -12.91 -41.43 -13.26
C HIS A 96 -12.46 -40.14 -13.99
N ILE A 97 -13.36 -39.18 -14.20
CA ILE A 97 -13.02 -37.89 -14.82
C ILE A 97 -12.16 -37.06 -13.86
N ALA A 98 -12.54 -37.01 -12.58
CA ALA A 98 -11.79 -36.30 -11.56
C ALA A 98 -10.37 -36.86 -11.39
N GLU A 99 -10.23 -38.19 -11.32
CA GLU A 99 -8.92 -38.87 -11.19
C GLU A 99 -8.04 -38.65 -12.41
N LYS A 100 -8.59 -38.81 -13.63
CA LYS A 100 -7.87 -38.55 -14.87
C LYS A 100 -7.43 -37.08 -14.97
N SER A 101 -8.32 -36.14 -14.66
CA SER A 101 -8.03 -34.70 -14.67
C SER A 101 -6.95 -34.36 -13.65
N LYS A 102 -6.98 -34.96 -12.46
CA LYS A 102 -5.97 -34.77 -11.42
C LYS A 102 -4.61 -35.23 -11.92
N ALA A 103 -4.51 -36.45 -12.47
CA ALA A 103 -3.26 -36.99 -13.00
C ALA A 103 -2.67 -36.10 -14.10
N LEU A 104 -3.53 -35.59 -15.00
CA LEU A 104 -3.11 -34.66 -16.06
C LEU A 104 -2.60 -33.35 -15.47
N LEU A 105 -3.36 -32.72 -14.58
CA LEU A 105 -2.98 -31.46 -13.94
C LEU A 105 -1.66 -31.57 -13.17
N GLU A 106 -1.50 -32.63 -12.37
CA GLU A 106 -0.25 -32.88 -11.63
C GLU A 106 0.94 -33.09 -12.57
N GLN A 107 0.74 -33.78 -13.71
CA GLN A 107 1.77 -33.93 -14.74
C GLN A 107 2.13 -32.58 -15.39
N GLU A 108 1.16 -31.73 -15.73
CA GLU A 108 1.42 -30.41 -16.33
C GLU A 108 2.18 -29.48 -15.37
N LEU A 109 1.73 -29.40 -14.12
CA LEU A 109 2.37 -28.61 -13.07
C LEU A 109 3.76 -29.16 -12.71
N GLY A 110 3.91 -30.48 -12.71
CA GLY A 110 5.20 -31.16 -12.53
C GLY A 110 6.18 -30.81 -13.65
N PHE A 111 5.71 -30.84 -14.90
CA PHE A 111 6.53 -30.51 -16.05
C PHE A 111 6.90 -29.01 -16.09
N GLY A 112 5.97 -28.11 -15.77
CA GLY A 112 6.26 -26.69 -15.63
C GLY A 112 7.31 -26.40 -14.56
N ALA A 113 7.25 -27.09 -13.42
CA ALA A 113 8.27 -27.01 -12.38
C ALA A 113 9.64 -27.56 -12.85
N HIS A 114 9.65 -28.67 -13.58
CA HIS A 114 10.88 -29.25 -14.16
C HIS A 114 11.57 -28.30 -15.15
N LEU A 115 10.79 -27.59 -15.98
CA LEU A 115 11.30 -26.57 -16.89
C LEU A 115 11.77 -25.30 -16.16
N GLY A 116 11.45 -25.15 -14.87
CA GLY A 116 11.80 -23.97 -14.08
C GLY A 116 11.01 -22.73 -14.46
N LEU A 117 9.75 -22.88 -14.90
CA LEU A 117 8.93 -21.75 -15.34
C LEU A 117 8.68 -20.75 -14.20
N PRO A 118 8.75 -19.43 -14.46
CA PRO A 118 8.47 -18.38 -13.48
C PRO A 118 7.02 -18.42 -12.99
N ALA A 119 6.08 -18.76 -13.87
CA ALA A 119 4.66 -18.92 -13.54
C ALA A 119 3.95 -19.88 -14.50
N THR A 120 2.84 -20.45 -14.03
CA THR A 120 1.85 -21.16 -14.86
C THR A 120 0.50 -20.45 -14.78
N LEU A 121 -0.05 -20.10 -15.94
CA LEU A 121 -1.37 -19.55 -16.13
C LEU A 121 -2.40 -20.68 -16.21
N MET A 122 -3.49 -20.53 -15.47
CA MET A 122 -4.65 -21.42 -15.54
C MET A 122 -5.94 -20.63 -15.38
N LYS A 123 -6.99 -21.01 -16.09
CA LYS A 123 -8.34 -20.47 -15.93
C LYS A 123 -9.00 -21.08 -14.70
N LEU A 124 -9.65 -20.24 -13.90
CA LEU A 124 -10.53 -20.74 -12.83
C LEU A 124 -11.86 -21.21 -13.45
N PRO A 125 -12.23 -22.49 -13.34
CA PRO A 125 -13.51 -23.01 -13.85
C PRO A 125 -14.71 -22.37 -13.15
N LEU A 126 -15.89 -22.46 -13.78
CA LEU A 126 -17.16 -22.13 -13.12
C LEU A 126 -17.52 -23.28 -12.15
N GLY A 127 -18.20 -22.96 -11.04
CA GLY A 127 -18.66 -23.97 -10.07
C GLY A 127 -17.72 -24.16 -8.88
N LYS A 128 -17.72 -25.37 -8.32
CA LYS A 128 -16.95 -25.73 -7.11
C LYS A 128 -15.51 -26.08 -7.50
N ASN A 129 -14.54 -25.53 -6.77
CA ASN A 129 -13.12 -25.63 -7.09
C ASN A 129 -12.27 -26.11 -5.89
N ALA A 130 -12.84 -26.96 -5.03
CA ALA A 130 -12.21 -27.35 -3.77
C ALA A 130 -11.07 -28.35 -4.01
N ASN A 131 -11.27 -29.34 -4.89
CA ASN A 131 -10.23 -30.28 -5.28
C ASN A 131 -9.12 -29.58 -6.05
N LEU A 132 -9.48 -28.68 -6.97
CA LEU A 132 -8.52 -27.84 -7.67
C LEU A 132 -7.63 -27.05 -6.70
N ALA A 133 -8.24 -26.37 -5.72
CA ALA A 133 -7.50 -25.62 -4.72
C ALA A 133 -6.60 -26.54 -3.88
N ALA A 134 -7.08 -27.72 -3.47
CA ALA A 134 -6.29 -28.68 -2.70
C ALA A 134 -5.06 -29.18 -3.47
N ILE A 135 -5.21 -29.52 -4.76
CA ILE A 135 -4.09 -29.96 -5.61
C ILE A 135 -3.05 -28.84 -5.73
N LEU A 136 -3.49 -27.62 -6.02
CA LEU A 136 -2.60 -26.48 -6.18
C LEU A 136 -1.92 -26.10 -4.87
N TYR A 137 -2.64 -26.07 -3.75
CA TYR A 137 -2.07 -25.73 -2.46
C TYR A 137 -1.01 -26.75 -2.02
N ASN A 138 -1.26 -28.05 -2.21
CA ASN A 138 -0.25 -29.09 -1.99
C ASN A 138 0.98 -28.91 -2.90
N LYS A 139 0.77 -28.54 -4.17
CA LYS A 139 1.88 -28.26 -5.08
C LYS A 139 2.72 -27.06 -4.62
N LEU A 140 2.06 -26.02 -4.12
CA LEU A 140 2.72 -24.84 -3.56
C LEU A 140 3.55 -25.21 -2.31
N GLN A 141 3.13 -26.13 -1.46
CA GLN A 141 3.95 -26.54 -0.30
C GLN A 141 5.29 -27.20 -0.68
N THR A 142 5.39 -27.76 -1.88
CA THR A 142 6.56 -28.55 -2.32
C THR A 142 7.45 -27.85 -3.36
N GLY A 143 7.10 -26.64 -3.81
CA GLY A 143 7.82 -25.95 -4.87
C GLY A 143 7.76 -24.42 -4.81
N ALA A 144 8.67 -23.76 -5.54
CA ALA A 144 8.78 -22.30 -5.61
C ALA A 144 7.94 -21.68 -6.76
N HIS A 145 7.12 -22.47 -7.43
CA HIS A 145 6.41 -22.07 -8.64
C HIS A 145 5.22 -21.15 -8.33
N GLN A 146 4.98 -20.16 -9.19
CA GLN A 146 3.83 -19.25 -9.08
C GLN A 146 2.69 -19.71 -9.99
N ILE A 147 1.46 -19.54 -9.53
CA ILE A 147 0.26 -19.83 -10.32
C ILE A 147 -0.45 -18.51 -10.58
N TRP A 148 -0.71 -18.24 -11.85
CA TRP A 148 -1.54 -17.11 -12.27
C TRP A 148 -2.92 -17.62 -12.61
N VAL A 149 -3.91 -17.17 -11.84
CA VAL A 149 -5.30 -17.53 -12.04
C VAL A 149 -5.94 -16.51 -12.99
N TYR A 150 -6.32 -16.99 -14.17
CA TYR A 150 -6.99 -16.20 -15.19
C TYR A 150 -8.48 -16.05 -14.88
N LEU A 151 -8.93 -14.80 -14.84
CA LEU A 151 -10.32 -14.42 -14.65
C LEU A 151 -10.69 -13.22 -15.51
N HIS A 152 -11.98 -13.10 -15.83
CA HIS A 152 -12.50 -11.86 -16.40
C HIS A 152 -12.73 -10.83 -15.29
N MET A 153 -12.30 -9.59 -15.50
CA MET A 153 -12.66 -8.50 -14.58
C MET A 153 -14.18 -8.31 -14.51
N VAL A 154 -14.86 -8.48 -15.66
CA VAL A 154 -16.33 -8.51 -15.81
C VAL A 154 -16.67 -9.77 -16.60
N HIS A 155 -17.39 -10.72 -16.01
CA HIS A 155 -17.76 -11.94 -16.69
C HIS A 155 -18.79 -11.68 -17.81
N PRO A 156 -18.70 -12.35 -18.98
CA PRO A 156 -19.68 -12.17 -20.05
C PRO A 156 -21.13 -12.51 -19.68
N SER A 157 -21.38 -13.30 -18.63
CA SER A 157 -22.75 -13.57 -18.16
C SER A 157 -23.48 -12.31 -17.70
N ARG A 158 -22.77 -11.29 -17.18
CA ARG A 158 -23.34 -10.02 -16.68
C ARG A 158 -24.13 -9.25 -17.72
N TYR A 159 -23.79 -9.43 -19.00
CA TYR A 159 -24.39 -8.70 -20.12
C TYR A 159 -24.88 -9.65 -21.23
N SER A 160 -24.90 -10.95 -20.97
CA SER A 160 -25.42 -11.93 -21.91
C SER A 160 -26.94 -12.00 -21.80
N PRO A 161 -27.70 -11.82 -22.90
CA PRO A 161 -29.17 -11.83 -22.85
C PRO A 161 -29.76 -13.22 -22.57
N ILE A 162 -28.93 -14.28 -22.60
CA ILE A 162 -29.35 -15.68 -22.41
C ILE A 162 -28.88 -16.27 -21.08
N CYS A 163 -28.09 -15.53 -20.29
CA CYS A 163 -27.61 -16.02 -19.00
C CYS A 163 -28.57 -15.61 -17.89
N LEU A 164 -29.04 -16.58 -17.10
CA LEU A 164 -29.98 -16.36 -16.00
C LEU A 164 -29.28 -16.02 -14.68
N ASP A 165 -28.06 -16.52 -14.51
CA ASP A 165 -27.26 -16.33 -13.30
C ASP A 165 -26.00 -15.52 -13.61
N GLU A 166 -25.79 -14.48 -12.82
CA GLU A 166 -24.59 -13.65 -12.87
C GLU A 166 -23.42 -14.35 -12.15
N ASP A 167 -22.22 -14.35 -12.75
CA ASP A 167 -21.00 -14.85 -12.10
C ASP A 167 -20.19 -13.65 -11.60
N ASP A 168 -20.17 -13.41 -10.29
CA ASP A 168 -19.22 -12.49 -9.69
C ASP A 168 -17.84 -13.17 -9.65
N THR A 169 -16.98 -12.76 -10.57
CA THR A 169 -15.62 -13.31 -10.71
C THR A 169 -14.74 -13.05 -9.50
N TRP A 170 -14.99 -11.97 -8.75
CA TRP A 170 -14.27 -11.70 -7.51
C TRP A 170 -14.71 -12.65 -6.41
N GLU A 171 -16.00 -12.94 -6.27
CA GLU A 171 -16.49 -13.94 -5.32
C GLU A 171 -15.89 -15.31 -5.59
N ARG A 172 -15.88 -15.72 -6.85
CA ARG A 172 -15.28 -16.99 -7.26
C ARG A 172 -13.78 -17.03 -6.93
N TRP A 173 -13.06 -15.94 -7.16
CA TRP A 173 -11.66 -15.80 -6.76
C TRP A 173 -11.47 -15.88 -5.25
N ASN A 174 -12.27 -15.14 -4.48
CA ASN A 174 -12.18 -15.09 -3.03
C ASN A 174 -12.46 -16.47 -2.40
N ASN A 175 -13.51 -17.15 -2.87
CA ASN A 175 -13.82 -18.51 -2.44
C ASN A 175 -12.67 -19.49 -2.76
N PHE A 176 -12.11 -19.41 -3.97
CA PHE A 176 -11.01 -20.27 -4.38
C PHE A 176 -9.72 -20.04 -3.57
N ARG A 177 -9.27 -18.79 -3.42
CA ARG A 177 -8.02 -18.47 -2.71
C ARG A 177 -8.09 -18.74 -1.21
N THR A 178 -9.29 -18.74 -0.63
CA THR A 178 -9.52 -19.05 0.80
C THR A 178 -9.09 -20.48 1.12
N TYR A 179 -9.38 -21.45 0.26
CA TYR A 179 -8.91 -22.84 0.42
C TYR A 179 -7.38 -22.96 0.44
N CYS A 180 -6.69 -22.01 -0.20
CA CYS A 180 -5.24 -21.96 -0.29
C CYS A 180 -4.59 -21.05 0.77
N CYS A 181 -5.35 -20.67 1.81
CA CYS A 181 -4.90 -19.79 2.89
C CYS A 181 -4.23 -18.50 2.39
N TYR A 182 -4.76 -17.92 1.30
CA TYR A 182 -4.24 -16.69 0.69
C TYR A 182 -2.75 -16.75 0.30
N ASP A 183 -2.23 -17.92 -0.10
CA ASP A 183 -0.81 -18.11 -0.45
C ASP A 183 -0.32 -17.05 -1.46
N ARG A 184 0.75 -16.33 -1.12
CA ARG A 184 1.32 -15.23 -1.90
C ARG A 184 1.78 -15.60 -3.33
N ARG A 185 1.93 -16.91 -3.62
CA ARG A 185 2.31 -17.43 -4.95
C ARG A 185 1.12 -17.63 -5.88
N LEU A 186 -0.11 -17.53 -5.36
CA LEU A 186 -1.32 -17.41 -6.16
C LEU A 186 -1.51 -15.94 -6.53
N GLY A 187 -1.38 -15.63 -7.81
CA GLY A 187 -1.61 -14.30 -8.37
C GLY A 187 -2.74 -14.30 -9.37
N LEU A 188 -3.25 -13.11 -9.71
CA LEU A 188 -4.30 -12.97 -10.72
C LEU A 188 -3.77 -12.49 -12.07
N ALA A 189 -4.33 -13.05 -13.13
CA ALA A 189 -4.23 -12.53 -14.49
C ALA A 189 -5.63 -12.09 -14.95
N LEU A 190 -5.92 -10.79 -14.83
CA LEU A 190 -7.26 -10.25 -15.10
C LEU A 190 -7.42 -9.86 -16.57
N ASN A 191 -8.46 -10.38 -17.22
CA ASN A 191 -8.87 -9.93 -18.53
C ASN A 191 -9.48 -8.53 -18.43
N LEU A 192 -8.99 -7.61 -19.26
CA LEU A 192 -9.55 -6.27 -19.40
C LEU A 192 -11.05 -6.37 -19.80
N PRO A 193 -11.96 -5.58 -19.20
CA PRO A 193 -13.38 -5.65 -19.50
C PRO A 193 -13.68 -5.16 -20.93
N ASP A 194 -14.83 -5.55 -21.47
CA ASP A 194 -15.37 -4.94 -22.69
C ASP A 194 -15.63 -3.46 -22.44
N VAL A 195 -15.25 -2.59 -23.39
CA VAL A 195 -15.45 -1.14 -23.26
C VAL A 195 -16.92 -0.75 -23.10
N ASN A 196 -17.85 -1.58 -23.57
CA ASN A 196 -19.29 -1.33 -23.43
C ASN A 196 -19.86 -1.85 -22.10
N HIS A 197 -19.11 -2.67 -21.37
CA HIS A 197 -19.54 -3.33 -20.14
C HIS A 197 -18.44 -3.20 -19.08
N LEU A 198 -18.18 -1.95 -18.68
CA LEU A 198 -17.16 -1.61 -17.70
C LEU A 198 -17.65 -1.88 -16.27
N PRO A 199 -16.76 -2.31 -15.36
CA PRO A 199 -17.06 -2.37 -13.94
C PRO A 199 -17.20 -0.94 -13.37
N THR A 200 -17.87 -0.83 -12.23
CA THR A 200 -17.89 0.41 -11.44
C THR A 200 -16.51 0.77 -10.92
N GLU A 201 -16.29 2.03 -10.55
CA GLU A 201 -15.04 2.45 -9.92
C GLU A 201 -14.73 1.66 -8.65
N LEU A 202 -15.77 1.40 -7.85
CA LEU A 202 -15.71 0.64 -6.62
C LEU A 202 -15.23 -0.81 -6.85
N GLU A 203 -15.72 -1.48 -7.91
CA GLU A 203 -15.25 -2.82 -8.29
C GLU A 203 -13.79 -2.79 -8.78
N ILE A 204 -13.38 -1.75 -9.50
CA ILE A 204 -11.97 -1.58 -9.92
C ILE A 204 -11.08 -1.45 -8.70
N ASP A 205 -11.46 -0.62 -7.72
CA ASP A 205 -10.69 -0.43 -6.49
C ASP A 205 -10.59 -1.73 -5.68
N ARG A 206 -11.67 -2.54 -5.65
CA ARG A 206 -11.62 -3.90 -5.06
C ARG A 206 -10.54 -4.77 -5.69
N TRP A 207 -10.40 -4.74 -7.03
CA TRP A 207 -9.36 -5.48 -7.74
C TRP A 207 -7.95 -4.89 -7.53
N VAL A 208 -7.81 -3.60 -7.23
CA VAL A 208 -6.51 -2.97 -6.90
C VAL A 208 -5.95 -3.53 -5.59
N GLY A 209 -6.80 -3.91 -4.64
CA GLY A 209 -6.41 -4.56 -3.37
C GLY A 209 -6.08 -6.06 -3.47
N GLU A 210 -6.01 -6.61 -4.69
CA GLU A 210 -5.76 -8.03 -4.96
C GLU A 210 -4.35 -8.28 -5.53
N PRO A 211 -3.81 -9.51 -5.45
CA PRO A 211 -2.46 -9.83 -5.91
C PRO A 211 -2.39 -9.97 -7.45
N ILE A 212 -2.68 -8.90 -8.18
CA ILE A 212 -2.65 -8.88 -9.65
C ILE A 212 -1.21 -9.00 -10.14
N LYS A 213 -0.96 -9.99 -11.00
CA LYS A 213 0.34 -10.21 -11.66
C LYS A 213 0.30 -9.75 -13.11
N ALA A 214 -0.85 -9.89 -13.78
CA ALA A 214 -1.00 -9.50 -15.16
C ALA A 214 -2.39 -8.93 -15.50
N LEU A 215 -2.42 -7.99 -16.45
CA LEU A 215 -3.61 -7.62 -17.20
C LEU A 215 -3.55 -8.25 -18.59
N ILE A 216 -4.57 -9.02 -18.95
CA ILE A 216 -4.71 -9.63 -20.27
C ILE A 216 -5.56 -8.72 -21.16
N ILE A 217 -5.01 -8.31 -22.29
CA ILE A 217 -5.64 -7.39 -23.24
C ILE A 217 -5.81 -8.12 -24.57
N HIS A 218 -7.05 -8.36 -24.96
CA HIS A 218 -7.35 -9.00 -26.24
C HIS A 218 -7.12 -8.03 -27.41
N THR A 219 -6.58 -8.50 -28.53
CA THR A 219 -6.29 -7.68 -29.73
C THR A 219 -7.53 -6.97 -30.27
N SER A 220 -8.73 -7.53 -30.06
CA SER A 220 -10.01 -6.91 -30.45
C SER A 220 -10.40 -5.68 -29.62
N GLN A 221 -9.77 -5.46 -28.46
CA GLN A 221 -10.04 -4.27 -27.64
C GLN A 221 -9.34 -3.01 -28.18
N PHE A 222 -8.36 -3.19 -29.09
CA PHE A 222 -7.66 -2.08 -29.70
C PHE A 222 -8.46 -1.49 -30.87
N LEU A 223 -8.69 -0.19 -30.79
CA LEU A 223 -9.29 0.62 -31.84
C LEU A 223 -8.21 1.15 -32.78
N LYS A 224 -8.60 1.54 -33.99
CA LYS A 224 -7.72 2.30 -34.90
C LYS A 224 -8.04 3.78 -34.78
N ASN A 225 -7.01 4.61 -34.61
CA ASN A 225 -7.15 6.06 -34.70
C ASN A 225 -7.14 6.53 -36.17
N GLN A 226 -7.30 7.83 -36.38
CA GLN A 226 -7.25 8.49 -37.69
C GLN A 226 -5.92 8.29 -38.46
N HIS A 227 -4.86 7.86 -37.77
CA HIS A 227 -3.53 7.56 -38.35
C HIS A 227 -3.29 6.05 -38.50
N GLU A 228 -4.35 5.24 -38.42
CA GLU A 228 -4.30 3.76 -38.47
C GLU A 228 -3.43 3.11 -37.37
N GLN A 229 -3.14 3.81 -36.28
CA GLN A 229 -2.44 3.25 -35.13
C GLN A 229 -3.42 2.61 -34.15
N PHE A 230 -3.00 1.51 -33.52
CA PHE A 230 -3.78 0.84 -32.48
C PHE A 230 -3.77 1.65 -31.19
N VAL A 231 -4.95 1.88 -30.63
CA VAL A 231 -5.15 2.62 -29.37
C VAL A 231 -6.23 1.95 -28.53
N LEU A 232 -6.21 2.15 -27.21
CA LEU A 232 -7.28 1.75 -26.31
C LEU A 232 -8.22 2.92 -26.04
N ALA A 233 -9.48 2.62 -25.74
CA ALA A 233 -10.45 3.63 -25.32
C ALA A 233 -10.01 4.32 -24.02
N LYS A 234 -10.52 5.53 -23.76
CA LYS A 234 -10.16 6.29 -22.55
C LYS A 234 -10.47 5.52 -21.25
N PRO A 235 -11.61 4.83 -21.09
CA PRO A 235 -11.87 4.04 -19.88
C PRO A 235 -10.85 2.92 -19.64
N HIS A 236 -10.38 2.25 -20.69
CA HIS A 236 -9.29 1.26 -20.57
C HIS A 236 -7.96 1.90 -20.17
N GLN A 237 -7.65 3.09 -20.67
CA GLN A 237 -6.46 3.83 -20.25
C GLN A 237 -6.55 4.21 -18.76
N ASP A 238 -7.73 4.53 -18.26
CA ASP A 238 -7.95 4.88 -16.85
C ASP A 238 -7.82 3.65 -15.94
N ILE A 239 -8.34 2.49 -16.36
CA ILE A 239 -8.08 1.20 -15.70
C ILE A 239 -6.57 0.92 -15.68
N ILE A 240 -5.90 0.96 -16.83
CA ILE A 240 -4.45 0.71 -16.92
C ILE A 240 -3.67 1.66 -16.02
N ARG A 241 -4.07 2.94 -15.92
CA ARG A 241 -3.44 3.91 -15.01
C ARG A 241 -3.52 3.45 -13.54
N LYS A 242 -4.68 2.97 -13.07
CA LYS A 242 -4.83 2.46 -11.69
C LYS A 242 -3.90 1.26 -11.43
N PHE A 243 -3.88 0.27 -12.33
CA PHE A 243 -3.04 -0.92 -12.18
C PHE A 243 -1.54 -0.67 -12.45
N MET A 244 -1.20 0.42 -13.14
CA MET A 244 0.19 0.78 -13.43
C MET A 244 0.98 0.94 -12.14
N ASN A 245 0.39 1.47 -11.07
CA ASN A 245 1.06 1.66 -9.78
C ASN A 245 1.41 0.32 -9.08
N LEU A 246 0.77 -0.79 -9.46
CA LEU A 246 1.00 -2.12 -8.90
C LEU A 246 2.12 -2.92 -9.61
N ASP A 247 2.78 -2.33 -10.61
CA ASP A 247 3.81 -2.97 -11.44
C ASP A 247 3.37 -4.29 -12.10
N VAL A 248 2.10 -4.35 -12.51
CA VAL A 248 1.54 -5.50 -13.25
C VAL A 248 2.21 -5.68 -14.61
N GLN A 249 2.19 -6.92 -15.10
CA GLN A 249 2.58 -7.25 -16.47
C GLN A 249 1.38 -7.13 -17.43
N TYR A 250 1.64 -6.92 -18.71
CA TYR A 250 0.60 -6.74 -19.73
C TYR A 250 0.71 -7.86 -20.76
N VAL A 251 -0.31 -8.71 -20.87
CA VAL A 251 -0.31 -9.83 -21.81
C VAL A 251 -1.23 -9.52 -22.98
N ILE A 252 -0.68 -9.48 -24.19
CA ILE A 252 -1.48 -9.32 -25.42
C ILE A 252 -1.96 -10.70 -25.88
N ARG A 253 -3.27 -10.83 -26.05
CA ARG A 253 -3.95 -12.08 -26.41
C ARG A 253 -4.76 -11.95 -27.69
N GLY A 254 -4.83 -13.02 -28.47
CA GLY A 254 -5.75 -13.14 -29.59
C GLY A 254 -5.09 -12.89 -30.96
N PRO A 255 -5.75 -13.30 -32.04
CA PRO A 255 -5.18 -13.22 -33.38
C PRO A 255 -5.02 -11.77 -33.83
N HIS A 256 -3.92 -11.47 -34.52
CA HIS A 256 -3.85 -10.25 -35.32
C HIS A 256 -4.74 -10.42 -36.58
N PRO A 257 -5.63 -9.47 -36.91
CA PRO A 257 -6.55 -9.55 -38.06
C PRO A 257 -5.92 -9.80 -39.45
N ARG A 258 -4.58 -9.76 -39.59
CA ARG A 258 -3.84 -9.88 -40.87
C ARG A 258 -2.49 -10.58 -40.76
N GLY A 259 -2.22 -11.30 -39.65
CA GLY A 259 -1.08 -12.23 -39.57
C GLY A 259 0.34 -11.67 -39.51
N SER A 260 0.58 -10.36 -39.43
CA SER A 260 1.95 -9.86 -39.25
C SER A 260 1.98 -8.45 -38.65
N ASP A 261 2.77 -8.31 -37.59
CA ASP A 261 3.16 -7.08 -36.85
C ASP A 261 2.45 -6.85 -35.50
N TYR A 262 2.75 -7.70 -34.50
CA TYR A 262 2.29 -7.47 -33.12
C TYR A 262 3.04 -6.31 -32.43
N LYS A 263 4.15 -5.83 -33.02
CA LYS A 263 4.95 -4.70 -32.53
C LYS A 263 4.14 -3.43 -32.31
N LYS A 264 3.05 -3.25 -33.06
CA LYS A 264 2.17 -2.08 -32.90
C LYS A 264 1.45 -2.07 -31.54
N TYR A 265 1.11 -3.25 -31.01
CA TYR A 265 0.48 -3.37 -29.69
C TYR A 265 1.47 -3.05 -28.58
N THR A 266 2.67 -3.64 -28.60
CA THR A 266 3.73 -3.35 -27.62
C THR A 266 4.17 -1.89 -27.65
N ALA A 267 4.30 -1.30 -28.85
CA ALA A 267 4.61 0.12 -29.00
C ALA A 267 3.56 1.00 -28.32
N TYR A 268 2.27 0.68 -28.47
CA TYR A 268 1.19 1.42 -27.82
C TYR A 268 1.19 1.27 -26.30
N ILE A 269 1.38 0.04 -25.77
CA ILE A 269 1.47 -0.17 -24.32
C ILE A 269 2.66 0.59 -23.72
N ASN A 270 3.82 0.57 -24.38
CA ASN A 270 4.97 1.37 -23.97
C ASN A 270 4.70 2.88 -24.04
N PHE A 271 3.94 3.34 -25.04
CA PHE A 271 3.48 4.72 -25.12
C PHE A 271 2.57 5.08 -23.94
N LEU A 272 1.68 4.18 -23.50
CA LEU A 272 0.87 4.40 -22.30
C LEU A 272 1.72 4.57 -21.04
N GLY A 273 2.81 3.80 -20.89
CA GLY A 273 3.76 3.97 -19.78
C GLY A 273 4.45 5.33 -19.75
N LYS A 274 4.48 6.05 -20.88
CA LYS A 274 4.94 7.44 -20.97
C LYS A 274 3.81 8.45 -20.77
N LYS A 275 2.63 8.18 -21.36
CA LYS A 275 1.48 9.10 -21.37
C LYS A 275 0.77 9.16 -20.02
N LEU A 276 0.60 8.02 -19.36
CA LEU A 276 -0.21 7.87 -18.16
C LEU A 276 0.62 7.98 -16.87
N PHE A 277 1.94 7.85 -16.97
CA PHE A 277 2.83 7.97 -15.82
C PHE A 277 3.01 9.44 -15.44
N GLU A 278 2.51 9.80 -14.27
CA GLU A 278 2.65 11.12 -13.68
C GLU A 278 3.78 11.04 -12.64
N SER A 279 4.96 11.57 -12.97
CA SER A 279 6.05 11.71 -11.99
C SER A 279 5.93 13.08 -11.32
N ASN A 280 5.72 13.10 -10.00
CA ASN A 280 5.90 14.32 -9.20
C ASN A 280 7.11 14.15 -8.25
N VAL A 281 7.53 15.25 -7.60
CA VAL A 281 8.65 15.25 -6.64
C VAL A 281 8.42 14.24 -5.51
N THR A 282 7.16 14.11 -5.09
CA THR A 282 6.71 13.13 -4.10
C THR A 282 6.93 11.69 -4.55
N THR A 283 6.73 11.35 -5.83
CA THR A 283 6.92 9.99 -6.35
C THR A 283 8.38 9.52 -6.23
N GLU A 284 9.36 10.41 -6.41
CA GLU A 284 10.78 10.05 -6.27
C GLU A 284 11.18 9.71 -4.83
N TYR A 285 10.54 10.37 -3.86
CA TYR A 285 10.81 10.15 -2.45
C TYR A 285 10.24 8.82 -1.95
N ILE A 286 9.08 8.45 -2.49
CA ILE A 286 8.31 7.28 -2.06
C ILE A 286 8.76 6.01 -2.81
N GLN A 287 9.48 6.16 -3.92
CA GLN A 287 9.95 5.03 -4.71
C GLN A 287 10.76 4.03 -3.88
N GLY A 288 10.33 2.77 -3.87
CA GLY A 288 10.90 1.68 -3.08
C GLY A 288 10.23 1.47 -1.71
N CYS A 289 9.32 2.36 -1.29
CA CYS A 289 8.55 2.22 -0.06
C CYS A 289 7.17 1.60 -0.29
N GLU A 290 6.79 1.29 -1.53
CA GLU A 290 5.47 0.78 -1.90
C GLU A 290 5.15 -0.54 -1.20
N ASP A 291 4.12 -0.52 -0.35
CA ASP A 291 3.67 -1.63 0.50
C ASP A 291 4.78 -2.22 1.40
N TYR A 292 5.84 -1.44 1.68
CA TYR A 292 6.94 -1.84 2.56
C TYR A 292 6.60 -1.53 4.02
N LEU A 293 6.67 -2.57 4.87
CA LEU A 293 6.33 -2.47 6.29
C LEU A 293 7.45 -1.84 7.10
N GLN A 294 7.13 -0.75 7.80
CA GLN A 294 8.06 -0.06 8.70
C GLN A 294 7.49 -0.07 10.11
N SER A 295 8.37 -0.13 11.12
CA SER A 295 7.94 0.05 12.51
C SER A 295 7.68 1.55 12.76
N PRO A 296 6.60 1.92 13.48
CA PRO A 296 6.41 3.30 13.92
C PRO A 296 7.61 3.76 14.75
N LEU A 297 8.07 4.99 14.51
CA LEU A 297 9.17 5.57 15.27
C LEU A 297 8.76 5.79 16.73
N GLN A 298 9.72 5.78 17.65
CA GLN A 298 9.50 6.13 19.06
C GLN A 298 10.49 7.22 19.52
N PRO A 299 10.40 8.47 19.02
CA PRO A 299 11.40 9.50 19.26
C PRO A 299 11.55 9.91 20.73
N LEU A 300 10.54 9.62 21.58
CA LEU A 300 10.62 9.91 23.01
C LEU A 300 11.67 9.06 23.73
N THR A 301 11.80 7.78 23.40
CA THR A 301 12.74 6.87 24.08
C THR A 301 13.95 6.51 23.23
N GLU A 302 13.86 6.70 21.93
CA GLU A 302 14.96 6.47 21.00
C GLU A 302 15.53 7.80 20.50
N ASN A 303 16.85 7.84 20.27
CA ASN A 303 17.49 8.98 19.66
C ASN A 303 17.55 8.73 18.15
N LEU A 304 16.82 9.53 17.38
CA LEU A 304 16.77 9.40 15.93
C LEU A 304 18.14 9.67 15.29
N GLU A 305 18.43 8.92 14.23
CA GLU A 305 19.62 9.11 13.41
C GLU A 305 19.51 10.35 12.50
N SER A 306 20.65 10.93 12.11
CA SER A 306 20.68 12.14 11.26
C SER A 306 19.94 11.97 9.93
N MET A 307 19.99 10.77 9.33
CA MET A 307 19.29 10.49 8.07
C MET A 307 17.77 10.60 8.22
N ILE A 308 17.21 10.25 9.38
CA ILE A 308 15.77 10.37 9.64
C ILE A 308 15.35 11.84 9.71
N TYR A 309 16.15 12.70 10.37
CA TYR A 309 15.91 14.14 10.36
C TYR A 309 16.01 14.73 8.94
N GLU A 310 16.98 14.29 8.12
CA GLU A 310 17.08 14.74 6.72
C GLU A 310 15.85 14.35 5.88
N VAL A 311 15.31 13.16 6.13
CA VAL A 311 14.07 12.66 5.53
C VAL A 311 12.90 13.55 5.93
N PHE A 312 12.77 13.94 7.21
CA PHE A 312 11.74 14.89 7.67
C PHE A 312 11.90 16.29 7.10
N GLU A 313 13.13 16.78 6.94
CA GLU A 313 13.42 18.15 6.49
C GLU A 313 13.18 18.37 5.00
N LYS A 314 13.11 17.28 4.21
CA LYS A 314 12.72 17.33 2.80
C LYS A 314 11.27 17.71 2.58
N ASP A 315 10.41 17.54 3.59
CA ASP A 315 9.00 17.95 3.50
C ASP A 315 8.84 19.45 3.74
N GLN A 316 8.88 20.22 2.65
CA GLN A 316 8.75 21.67 2.72
C GLN A 316 7.34 22.12 3.12
N ILE A 317 6.31 21.38 2.71
CA ILE A 317 4.90 21.74 2.96
C ILE A 317 4.64 21.78 4.46
N LYS A 318 5.14 20.78 5.20
CA LYS A 318 5.07 20.74 6.67
C LYS A 318 5.56 22.05 7.29
N TYR A 319 6.80 22.44 7.02
CA TYR A 319 7.40 23.61 7.68
C TYR A 319 6.83 24.95 7.18
N ILE A 320 6.34 25.01 5.93
CA ILE A 320 5.63 26.19 5.42
C ILE A 320 4.34 26.42 6.20
N GLU A 321 3.54 25.38 6.43
CA GLU A 321 2.30 25.51 7.21
C GLU A 321 2.58 25.78 8.70
N TYR A 322 3.62 25.19 9.29
CA TYR A 322 4.07 25.57 10.65
C TYR A 322 4.49 27.05 10.71
N GLN A 323 5.29 27.54 9.75
CA GLN A 323 5.68 28.95 9.69
C GLN A 323 4.46 29.86 9.58
N ARG A 324 3.47 29.48 8.76
CA ARG A 324 2.20 30.20 8.59
C ARG A 324 1.39 30.22 9.88
N ALA A 325 1.29 29.08 10.58
CA ALA A 325 0.60 28.98 11.85
C ALA A 325 1.25 29.89 12.91
N ILE A 326 2.58 29.87 13.02
CA ILE A 326 3.34 30.74 13.94
C ILE A 326 3.15 32.20 13.58
N HIS A 327 3.19 32.56 12.29
CA HIS A 327 2.96 33.92 11.81
C HIS A 327 1.57 34.42 12.21
N LEU A 328 0.52 33.63 12.01
CA LEU A 328 -0.85 33.99 12.41
C LEU A 328 -0.97 34.13 13.94
N ALA A 329 -0.41 33.19 14.70
CA ALA A 329 -0.42 33.25 16.15
C ALA A 329 0.30 34.50 16.68
N LEU A 330 1.48 34.83 16.15
CA LEU A 330 2.21 36.06 16.49
C LEU A 330 1.46 37.33 16.10
N THR A 331 0.66 37.29 15.04
CA THR A 331 -0.18 38.44 14.63
C THR A 331 -1.31 38.68 15.62
N ASP A 332 -1.91 37.62 16.15
CA ASP A 332 -3.04 37.71 17.09
C ASP A 332 -2.63 38.09 18.52
N LEU A 333 -1.36 37.92 18.87
CA LEU A 333 -0.87 38.35 20.18
C LEU A 333 -0.98 39.89 20.32
N PRO A 334 -1.46 40.40 21.46
CA PRO A 334 -1.58 41.83 21.68
C PRO A 334 -0.21 42.51 21.56
N MET A 335 -0.19 43.76 21.08
CA MET A 335 1.01 44.58 21.13
C MET A 335 1.36 44.87 22.60
N SER A 336 2.61 44.64 22.97
CA SER A 336 3.14 44.83 24.31
C SER A 336 4.59 45.30 24.21
N ASP A 337 5.06 46.01 25.23
CA ASP A 337 6.47 46.40 25.34
C ASP A 337 7.39 45.19 25.59
N GLU A 338 6.83 44.10 26.14
CA GLU A 338 7.54 42.83 26.29
C GLU A 338 7.55 42.03 24.99
N LEU A 339 8.72 41.48 24.66
CA LEU A 339 8.87 40.58 23.51
C LEU A 339 8.07 39.29 23.74
N PRO A 340 7.27 38.83 22.75
CA PRO A 340 6.63 37.53 22.81
C PRO A 340 7.65 36.41 23.01
N VAL A 341 7.32 35.46 23.89
CA VAL A 341 8.13 34.28 24.17
C VAL A 341 7.60 33.12 23.35
N VAL A 342 8.45 32.58 22.47
CA VAL A 342 8.17 31.39 21.68
C VAL A 342 9.09 30.26 22.14
N ILE A 343 8.53 29.08 22.40
CA ILE A 343 9.28 27.92 22.86
C ILE A 343 9.00 26.76 21.91
N VAL A 344 10.05 26.25 21.26
CA VAL A 344 9.98 25.06 20.40
C VAL A 344 10.43 23.86 21.22
N VAL A 345 9.55 22.88 21.43
CA VAL A 345 9.85 21.64 22.17
C VAL A 345 9.94 20.47 21.20
N GLY A 346 11.02 19.67 21.32
CA GLY A 346 11.39 18.68 20.30
C GLY A 346 11.96 19.37 19.05
N ALA A 347 12.97 20.22 19.24
CA ALA A 347 13.49 21.07 18.17
C ALA A 347 14.20 20.30 17.03
N GLY A 348 14.61 19.05 17.25
CA GLY A 348 15.36 18.24 16.28
C GLY A 348 16.64 18.96 15.86
N ARG A 349 16.86 19.09 14.54
CA ARG A 349 17.96 19.89 13.98
C ARG A 349 17.61 21.36 13.72
N GLY A 350 16.44 21.81 14.20
CA GLY A 350 16.01 23.21 14.21
C GLY A 350 15.16 23.74 13.05
N PRO A 351 14.47 22.95 12.20
CA PRO A 351 13.66 23.54 11.13
C PRO A 351 12.47 24.39 11.65
N LEU A 352 11.83 23.99 12.76
CA LEU A 352 10.76 24.79 13.39
C LEU A 352 11.29 26.03 14.11
N VAL A 353 12.52 25.98 14.64
CA VAL A 353 13.21 27.16 15.17
C VAL A 353 13.42 28.17 14.05
N GLN A 354 13.87 27.71 12.89
CA GLN A 354 14.02 28.56 11.70
C GLN A 354 12.67 29.13 11.22
N ALA A 355 11.61 28.32 11.21
CA ALA A 355 10.25 28.76 10.87
C ALA A 355 9.76 29.88 11.80
N ALA A 356 10.00 29.77 13.11
CA ALA A 356 9.65 30.82 14.08
C ALA A 356 10.44 32.12 13.85
N LEU A 357 11.75 32.03 13.58
CA LEU A 357 12.58 33.19 13.24
C LEU A 357 12.11 33.87 11.95
N ASN A 358 11.77 33.09 10.92
CA ASN A 358 11.25 33.61 9.66
C ASN A 358 9.91 34.33 9.87
N ALA A 359 8.99 33.74 10.65
CA ALA A 359 7.70 34.36 10.97
C ALA A 359 7.89 35.70 11.71
N SER A 360 8.79 35.74 12.69
CA SER A 360 9.19 36.96 13.41
C SER A 360 9.76 38.03 12.48
N TYR A 361 10.67 37.65 11.57
CA TYR A 361 11.27 38.54 10.59
C TYR A 361 10.23 39.13 9.62
N LEU A 362 9.35 38.30 9.07
CA LEU A 362 8.30 38.72 8.14
C LEU A 362 7.29 39.69 8.76
N LEU A 363 7.01 39.55 10.06
CA LEU A 363 6.15 40.47 10.81
C LEU A 363 6.86 41.72 11.31
N ASN A 364 8.19 41.79 11.16
CA ASN A 364 9.02 42.78 11.83
C ASN A 364 8.73 42.86 13.34
N ARG A 365 8.45 41.71 13.96
CA ARG A 365 8.08 41.59 15.37
C ARG A 365 9.11 40.70 16.08
N PRO A 366 10.07 41.26 16.83
CA PRO A 366 11.09 40.49 17.52
C PRO A 366 10.45 39.56 18.57
N ILE A 367 11.06 38.39 18.77
CA ILE A 367 10.62 37.38 19.74
C ILE A 367 11.80 36.93 20.61
N LYS A 368 11.52 36.42 21.80
CA LYS A 368 12.47 35.58 22.55
C LYS A 368 12.20 34.13 22.19
N LEU A 369 13.21 33.42 21.68
CA LEU A 369 13.05 32.06 21.18
C LEU A 369 13.87 31.07 22.00
N TYR A 370 13.19 30.04 22.53
CA TYR A 370 13.82 28.90 23.19
C TYR A 370 13.68 27.66 22.30
N ALA A 371 14.77 26.90 22.13
CA ALA A 371 14.77 25.62 21.44
C ALA A 371 15.10 24.52 22.47
N LEU A 372 14.19 23.58 22.68
CA LEU A 372 14.32 22.52 23.67
C LEU A 372 14.39 21.15 22.99
N GLU A 373 15.45 20.40 23.27
CA GLU A 373 15.70 19.09 22.65
C GLU A 373 16.36 18.15 23.65
N LYS A 374 15.93 16.89 23.68
CA LYS A 374 16.49 15.85 24.55
C LYS A 374 17.60 15.04 23.88
N ASN A 375 17.54 14.88 22.55
CA ASN A 375 18.46 14.03 21.80
C ASN A 375 19.86 14.68 21.81
N PRO A 376 20.83 14.10 22.55
CA PRO A 376 22.15 14.72 22.70
C PRO A 376 22.91 14.83 21.38
N TYR A 377 22.56 14.02 20.37
CA TYR A 377 23.19 14.06 19.06
C TYR A 377 22.65 15.20 18.18
N ALA A 378 21.34 15.45 18.22
CA ALA A 378 20.72 16.58 17.50
C ALA A 378 21.11 17.93 18.12
N ILE A 379 21.37 17.96 19.44
CA ILE A 379 21.87 19.12 20.16
C ILE A 379 23.18 19.66 19.56
N ASN A 380 24.07 18.80 19.06
CA ASN A 380 25.31 19.26 18.40
C ASN A 380 25.00 20.17 17.19
N THR A 381 23.99 19.79 16.39
CA THR A 381 23.54 20.61 15.27
C THR A 381 22.91 21.91 15.76
N LEU A 382 22.09 21.87 16.81
CA LEU A 382 21.48 23.09 17.36
C LEU A 382 22.53 24.06 17.95
N GLU A 383 23.56 23.56 18.63
CA GLU A 383 24.65 24.41 19.14
C GLU A 383 25.40 25.13 18.02
N ASP A 384 25.76 24.40 16.97
CA ASP A 384 26.41 24.99 15.79
C ASP A 384 25.53 26.08 15.17
N ARG A 385 24.23 25.81 14.97
CA ARG A 385 23.30 26.79 14.40
C ARG A 385 23.09 28.00 15.31
N VAL A 386 23.04 27.84 16.63
CA VAL A 386 22.95 28.97 17.57
C VAL A 386 24.17 29.89 17.45
N LEU A 387 25.37 29.31 17.36
CA LEU A 387 26.64 30.03 17.29
C LEU A 387 26.84 30.69 15.91
N ASN A 388 26.57 29.97 14.84
CA ASN A 388 26.99 30.34 13.47
C ASN A 388 25.86 30.89 12.59
N GLU A 389 24.59 30.54 12.84
CA GLU A 389 23.46 30.94 11.99
C GLU A 389 22.51 31.94 12.67
N TRP A 390 22.14 31.68 13.92
CA TRP A 390 21.07 32.42 14.60
C TRP A 390 21.56 33.63 15.41
N GLN A 391 22.87 33.89 15.41
CA GLN A 391 23.48 35.11 15.96
C GLN A 391 23.06 35.40 17.41
N GLY A 392 22.95 34.36 18.24
CA GLY A 392 22.55 34.47 19.65
C GLY A 392 21.07 34.82 19.88
N LYS A 393 20.20 34.80 18.87
CA LYS A 393 18.75 35.06 19.01
C LYS A 393 17.96 33.91 19.64
N VAL A 394 18.58 32.73 19.78
CA VAL A 394 17.94 31.50 20.25
C VAL A 394 18.65 31.00 21.50
N THR A 395 17.88 30.68 22.54
CA THR A 395 18.37 30.03 23.75
C THR A 395 18.14 28.53 23.66
N LEU A 396 19.22 27.75 23.64
CA LEU A 396 19.16 26.29 23.59
C LEU A 396 19.01 25.70 24.99
N VAL A 397 18.05 24.77 25.15
CA VAL A 397 17.77 24.07 26.40
C VAL A 397 17.88 22.57 26.14
N LYS A 398 18.77 21.91 26.88
CA LYS A 398 19.14 20.51 26.65
C LYS A 398 18.44 19.63 27.68
N GLY A 399 17.50 18.80 27.25
CA GLY A 399 16.81 17.86 28.12
C GLY A 399 15.37 17.59 27.71
N ASP A 400 14.69 16.78 28.51
CA ASP A 400 13.31 16.37 28.27
C ASP A 400 12.33 17.48 28.68
N MET A 401 11.42 17.84 27.76
CA MET A 401 10.42 18.89 27.98
C MET A 401 9.53 18.64 29.19
N ARG A 402 9.43 17.42 29.71
CA ARG A 402 8.63 17.04 30.88
C ARG A 402 9.30 17.34 32.22
N TYR A 403 10.62 17.53 32.23
CA TYR A 403 11.40 17.73 33.47
C TYR A 403 12.22 19.02 33.51
N MET A 404 12.51 19.64 32.37
CA MET A 404 13.30 20.89 32.33
C MET A 404 12.58 22.09 32.93
N GLU A 405 13.30 23.06 33.47
CA GLU A 405 12.71 24.32 33.94
C GLU A 405 13.18 25.48 33.06
N LEU A 406 12.28 26.45 32.82
CA LEU A 406 12.55 27.62 31.98
C LEU A 406 12.32 28.90 32.79
N PRO A 407 13.11 29.96 32.57
CA PRO A 407 13.07 31.18 33.38
C PRO A 407 11.80 32.02 33.14
N GLU A 408 11.12 31.82 32.02
CA GLU A 408 9.92 32.56 31.64
C GLU A 408 8.91 31.65 30.90
N LYS A 409 7.64 32.05 30.92
CA LYS A 409 6.55 31.30 30.26
C LYS A 409 6.35 31.75 28.81
N ALA A 410 6.00 30.80 27.95
CA ALA A 410 5.69 30.99 26.54
C ALA A 410 4.36 31.71 26.30
N ASP A 411 4.35 32.63 25.35
CA ASP A 411 3.13 33.07 24.65
C ASP A 411 2.71 32.04 23.59
N ILE A 412 3.69 31.39 22.94
CA ILE A 412 3.45 30.35 21.93
C ILE A 412 4.38 29.16 22.20
N LEU A 413 3.81 27.97 22.40
CA LEU A 413 4.53 26.69 22.47
C LEU A 413 4.35 25.95 21.14
N VAL A 414 5.45 25.60 20.49
CA VAL A 414 5.47 24.93 19.18
C VAL A 414 6.09 23.56 19.32
N SER A 415 5.48 22.55 18.71
CA SER A 415 6.00 21.18 18.68
C SER A 415 5.61 20.47 17.38
N GLU A 416 6.34 19.44 17.02
CA GLU A 416 5.96 18.48 15.98
C GLU A 416 6.39 17.10 16.51
N LEU A 417 5.45 16.45 17.19
CA LEU A 417 5.63 15.17 17.90
C LEU A 417 4.58 14.16 17.42
N LEU A 418 4.11 14.32 16.17
CA LEU A 418 2.97 13.58 15.65
C LEU A 418 3.46 12.37 14.87
N GLY A 419 2.92 11.21 15.20
CA GLY A 419 3.06 10.03 14.35
C GLY A 419 1.93 9.94 13.32
N SER A 420 1.95 8.89 12.50
CA SER A 420 0.93 8.63 11.47
C SER A 420 -0.49 8.37 11.98
N PHE A 421 -0.67 8.17 13.28
CA PHE A 421 -1.96 8.09 13.95
C PHE A 421 -2.17 9.27 14.90
N GLY A 422 -1.46 10.38 14.70
CA GLY A 422 -1.52 11.59 15.52
C GLY A 422 -0.80 11.42 16.86
N ASP A 423 -1.36 10.61 17.75
CA ASP A 423 -0.90 10.47 19.14
C ASP A 423 0.12 9.33 19.38
N ASN A 424 0.45 8.53 18.35
CA ASN A 424 1.29 7.33 18.47
C ASN A 424 2.79 7.60 18.65
N GLU A 425 3.19 8.86 18.83
CA GLU A 425 4.53 9.29 19.26
C GLU A 425 4.50 10.04 20.60
N LEU A 426 3.40 9.87 21.35
CA LEU A 426 3.20 10.39 22.71
C LEU A 426 3.20 11.93 22.80
N SER A 427 2.76 12.59 21.74
CA SER A 427 2.49 14.04 21.77
C SER A 427 1.61 14.45 22.96
N PRO A 428 0.52 13.72 23.33
CA PRO A 428 -0.30 14.10 24.48
C PRO A 428 0.53 14.17 25.77
N GLU A 429 1.23 13.09 26.12
CA GLU A 429 2.01 12.99 27.36
C GLU A 429 3.17 13.99 27.39
N CYS A 430 3.81 14.25 26.23
CA CYS A 430 4.87 15.23 26.11
C CYS A 430 4.36 16.66 26.34
N LEU A 431 3.24 17.02 25.70
CA LEU A 431 2.68 18.37 25.76
C LEU A 431 1.95 18.65 27.07
N ASP A 432 1.32 17.65 27.69
CA ASP A 432 0.76 17.78 29.04
C ASP A 432 1.86 18.13 30.05
N GLY A 433 3.05 17.53 29.90
CA GLY A 433 4.23 17.93 30.66
C GLY A 433 4.69 19.35 30.32
N ALA A 434 4.94 19.62 29.04
CA ALA A 434 5.46 20.91 28.56
C ALA A 434 4.50 22.10 28.79
N GLN A 435 3.21 21.85 29.01
CA GLN A 435 2.19 22.86 29.28
C GLN A 435 2.53 23.78 30.46
N ARG A 436 3.36 23.33 31.42
CA ARG A 436 3.84 24.18 32.52
C ARG A 436 4.60 25.42 32.04
N PHE A 437 5.21 25.34 30.87
CA PHE A 437 5.89 26.46 30.21
C PHE A 437 4.91 27.47 29.62
N LEU A 438 3.63 27.13 29.40
CA LEU A 438 2.69 28.00 28.71
C LEU A 438 2.03 29.01 29.67
N LYS A 439 1.88 30.26 29.23
CA LYS A 439 1.04 31.25 29.93
C LYS A 439 -0.44 30.79 29.92
N PRO A 440 -1.29 31.25 30.87
CA PRO A 440 -2.71 30.85 30.89
C PRO A 440 -3.50 31.16 29.61
N LYS A 441 -3.09 32.16 28.83
CA LYS A 441 -3.64 32.51 27.51
C LYS A 441 -2.69 32.19 26.36
N GLY A 442 -1.65 31.40 26.62
CA GLY A 442 -0.68 31.02 25.62
C GLY A 442 -1.29 30.07 24.59
N ILE A 443 -0.70 30.05 23.41
CA ILE A 443 -1.14 29.27 22.25
C ILE A 443 -0.24 28.04 22.14
N SER A 444 -0.83 26.86 21.95
CA SER A 444 -0.10 25.67 21.51
C SER A 444 -0.23 25.52 19.99
N ILE A 445 0.86 25.13 19.33
CA ILE A 445 0.90 24.72 17.93
C ILE A 445 1.59 23.33 17.89
N PRO A 446 0.87 22.25 17.54
CA PRO A 446 -0.53 22.22 17.13
C PRO A 446 -1.49 22.55 18.27
N ALA A 447 -2.67 23.05 17.89
CA ALA A 447 -3.79 23.31 18.79
C ALA A 447 -4.60 22.04 19.06
N SER A 448 -4.75 21.18 18.05
CA SER A 448 -5.39 19.88 18.21
C SER A 448 -4.99 18.92 17.11
N TYR A 449 -5.21 17.63 17.33
CA TYR A 449 -5.12 16.61 16.31
C TYR A 449 -6.12 15.49 16.56
N THR A 450 -6.59 14.90 15.46
CA THR A 450 -7.57 13.83 15.45
C THR A 450 -7.03 12.65 14.64
N SER A 451 -7.04 11.46 15.23
CA SER A 451 -6.76 10.21 14.51
C SER A 451 -8.00 9.72 13.79
N TYR A 452 -7.80 9.06 12.65
CA TYR A 452 -8.86 8.54 11.79
C TYR A 452 -8.61 7.09 11.42
N LEU A 453 -9.67 6.31 11.23
CA LEU A 453 -9.55 4.89 10.94
C LEU A 453 -10.49 4.48 9.80
N ALA A 454 -10.03 3.62 8.90
CA ALA A 454 -10.80 3.11 7.76
C ALA A 454 -10.57 1.59 7.58
N PRO A 455 -11.60 0.79 7.25
CA PRO A 455 -11.44 -0.63 7.01
C PRO A 455 -10.61 -0.93 5.74
N LEU A 456 -9.68 -1.88 5.84
CA LEU A 456 -8.69 -2.23 4.82
C LEU A 456 -8.96 -3.62 4.23
N GLN A 457 -8.89 -3.71 2.90
CA GLN A 457 -8.61 -4.95 2.18
C GLN A 457 -7.23 -4.85 1.52
N SER A 458 -6.29 -5.70 1.95
CA SER A 458 -5.05 -5.98 1.22
C SER A 458 -4.46 -7.33 1.62
N THR A 459 -4.60 -8.32 0.75
CA THR A 459 -3.92 -9.61 0.95
C THR A 459 -2.41 -9.51 0.75
N LYS A 460 -1.93 -8.48 0.03
CA LYS A 460 -0.50 -8.19 -0.10
C LYS A 460 0.07 -7.81 1.26
N ILE A 461 -0.48 -6.80 1.92
CA ILE A 461 -0.02 -6.37 3.25
C ILE A 461 -0.15 -7.50 4.28
N TYR A 462 -1.26 -8.22 4.29
CA TYR A 462 -1.44 -9.39 5.16
C TYR A 462 -0.30 -10.43 4.99
N ASN A 463 0.06 -10.75 3.75
CA ASN A 463 1.14 -11.69 3.44
C ASN A 463 2.54 -11.12 3.69
N GLU A 464 2.75 -9.81 3.55
CA GLU A 464 4.01 -9.15 3.92
C GLU A 464 4.25 -9.21 5.43
N ILE A 465 3.20 -9.06 6.25
CA ILE A 465 3.31 -9.22 7.72
C ILE A 465 3.76 -10.65 8.04
N LEU A 466 3.11 -11.66 7.44
CA LEU A 466 3.48 -13.07 7.60
C LEU A 466 4.92 -13.38 7.14
N SER A 467 5.32 -12.81 6.00
CA SER A 467 6.61 -13.10 5.37
C SER A 467 7.78 -12.48 6.12
N ASN A 468 7.59 -11.32 6.75
CA ASN A 468 8.61 -10.57 7.48
C ASN A 468 8.62 -10.88 8.98
N ARG A 469 8.03 -12.01 9.40
CA ARG A 469 7.98 -12.43 10.80
C ARG A 469 9.40 -12.67 11.36
N PRO A 470 9.84 -11.92 12.39
CA PRO A 470 11.07 -12.25 13.11
C PRO A 470 10.96 -13.61 13.79
N HIS A 471 12.05 -14.39 13.82
CA HIS A 471 12.06 -15.74 14.40
C HIS A 471 11.57 -15.80 15.86
N GLU A 472 11.78 -14.74 16.62
CA GLU A 472 11.42 -14.64 18.04
C GLU A 472 9.95 -14.27 18.27
N LYS A 473 9.25 -13.74 17.25
CA LYS A 473 7.86 -13.29 17.37
C LYS A 473 6.89 -14.37 16.88
N SER A 474 5.83 -14.59 17.66
CA SER A 474 4.72 -15.43 17.22
C SER A 474 3.90 -14.73 16.12
N ILE A 475 3.04 -15.48 15.42
CA ILE A 475 2.08 -14.90 14.47
C ILE A 475 1.18 -13.88 15.18
N GLN A 476 0.75 -14.19 16.40
CA GLN A 476 -0.05 -13.27 17.19
C GLN A 476 0.70 -11.95 17.44
N ASN A 477 2.00 -12.00 17.76
CA ASN A 477 2.75 -10.78 18.05
C ASN A 477 2.88 -9.84 16.84
N ILE A 478 3.10 -10.37 15.64
CA ILE A 478 3.23 -9.54 14.44
C ILE A 478 1.90 -8.91 14.03
N PHE A 479 0.77 -9.62 14.16
CA PHE A 479 -0.54 -9.07 13.83
C PHE A 479 -1.09 -8.11 14.88
N GLU A 480 -0.57 -8.18 16.11
CA GLU A 480 -0.83 -7.23 17.21
C GLU A 480 0.14 -6.04 17.21
N THR A 481 1.00 -5.92 16.20
CA THR A 481 1.91 -4.79 16.02
C THR A 481 1.39 -3.89 14.90
N PRO A 482 1.32 -2.56 15.08
CA PRO A 482 0.99 -1.66 13.99
C PRO A 482 2.21 -1.38 13.11
N TYR A 483 1.97 -1.08 11.83
CA TYR A 483 3.02 -0.83 10.83
C TYR A 483 2.78 0.45 10.06
N ILE A 484 3.83 1.24 9.80
CA ILE A 484 3.80 2.37 8.88
C ILE A 484 4.04 1.85 7.46
N VAL A 485 3.17 2.22 6.51
CA VAL A 485 3.21 1.66 5.15
C VAL A 485 2.75 2.68 4.11
N HIS A 486 3.52 2.89 3.04
CA HIS A 486 3.01 3.56 1.86
C HIS A 486 2.12 2.59 1.06
N LEU A 487 0.80 2.68 1.26
CA LEU A 487 -0.17 1.77 0.66
C LEU A 487 -0.35 2.02 -0.84
N VAL A 488 -0.17 0.96 -1.64
CA VAL A 488 -0.38 0.98 -3.09
C VAL A 488 -1.32 -0.14 -3.52
N ASN A 489 -1.08 -1.39 -3.10
CA ASN A 489 -1.99 -2.52 -3.35
C ASN A 489 -3.00 -2.65 -2.20
N TYR A 490 -4.06 -1.84 -2.26
CA TYR A 490 -5.11 -1.88 -1.26
C TYR A 490 -6.46 -1.43 -1.81
N TYR A 491 -7.50 -1.82 -1.09
CA TYR A 491 -8.84 -1.29 -1.23
C TYR A 491 -9.30 -0.76 0.14
N GLN A 492 -9.62 0.52 0.22
CA GLN A 492 -10.25 1.12 1.39
C GLN A 492 -11.76 0.86 1.33
N ILE A 493 -12.26 0.00 2.22
CA ILE A 493 -13.62 -0.55 2.15
C ILE A 493 -14.68 0.53 2.39
N ALA A 494 -14.38 1.49 3.27
CA ALA A 494 -15.27 2.61 3.60
C ALA A 494 -14.47 3.88 3.92
N THR A 495 -15.14 5.02 3.86
CA THR A 495 -14.58 6.31 4.26
C THR A 495 -14.07 6.26 5.71
N SER A 496 -12.96 6.95 5.98
CA SER A 496 -12.36 7.06 7.31
C SER A 496 -13.30 7.77 8.29
N GLN A 497 -13.25 7.40 9.57
CA GLN A 497 -13.98 8.04 10.67
C GLN A 497 -13.03 8.46 11.78
N GLU A 498 -13.36 9.55 12.46
CA GLU A 498 -12.61 10.06 13.62
C GLU A 498 -12.55 9.02 14.75
N VAL A 499 -11.41 8.93 15.43
CA VAL A 499 -11.18 8.01 16.55
C VAL A 499 -10.91 8.77 17.83
N TYR A 500 -9.77 9.45 17.93
CA TYR A 500 -9.35 10.18 19.13
C TYR A 500 -8.96 11.60 18.79
N THR A 501 -9.40 12.56 19.60
CA THR A 501 -8.96 13.95 19.51
C THR A 501 -8.25 14.38 20.78
N PHE A 502 -7.13 15.08 20.61
CA PHE A 502 -6.40 15.74 21.70
C PHE A 502 -6.31 17.23 21.43
N ASN A 503 -6.50 18.04 22.46
CA ASN A 503 -6.47 19.50 22.38
C ASN A 503 -5.37 20.02 23.30
N HIS A 504 -4.62 21.00 22.81
CA HIS A 504 -3.51 21.63 23.50
C HIS A 504 -3.70 23.15 23.53
N PRO A 505 -3.56 23.82 24.68
CA PRO A 505 -3.35 23.24 26.02
C PRO A 505 -4.57 22.50 26.59
N ASN A 506 -4.32 21.47 27.39
CA ASN A 506 -5.28 20.69 28.16
C ASN A 506 -5.34 21.18 29.62
N TRP A 507 -6.24 22.13 29.91
CA TRP A 507 -6.39 22.70 31.26
C TRP A 507 -7.28 21.89 32.21
N ASN A 508 -7.55 20.61 31.89
CA ASN A 508 -8.35 19.76 32.77
C ASN A 508 -7.64 19.52 34.10
N LYS A 509 -8.40 19.49 35.20
CA LYS A 509 -7.85 19.27 36.56
C LYS A 509 -7.17 17.90 36.70
N ARG A 510 -7.72 16.91 36.03
CA ARG A 510 -7.15 15.57 35.89
C ARG A 510 -7.00 15.33 34.40
N ILE A 511 -5.76 15.13 33.99
CA ILE A 511 -5.42 14.74 32.63
C ILE A 511 -5.48 13.22 32.58
N ASP A 512 -6.34 12.71 31.72
CA ASP A 512 -6.47 11.30 31.41
C ASP A 512 -6.44 11.18 29.89
N ASN A 513 -5.45 10.47 29.38
CA ASN A 513 -5.24 10.28 27.95
C ASN A 513 -5.71 8.89 27.47
N ASP A 514 -6.33 8.09 28.33
CA ASP A 514 -7.00 6.87 27.89
C ASP A 514 -8.23 7.20 27.06
N ARG A 515 -8.46 6.39 26.03
CA ARG A 515 -9.57 6.58 25.10
C ARG A 515 -10.20 5.24 24.76
N PHE A 516 -11.49 5.28 24.49
CA PHE A 516 -12.25 4.19 23.91
C PHE A 516 -13.13 4.74 22.81
N ALA A 517 -13.09 4.10 21.64
CA ALA A 517 -13.97 4.40 20.52
C ALA A 517 -14.64 3.11 20.02
N ARG A 518 -15.91 3.23 19.64
CA ARG A 518 -16.64 2.22 18.88
C ARG A 518 -17.06 2.85 17.56
N LEU A 519 -16.58 2.30 16.45
CA LEU A 519 -16.82 2.80 15.10
C LEU A 519 -17.64 1.78 14.31
N GLU A 520 -18.46 2.27 13.40
CA GLU A 520 -19.29 1.43 12.51
C GLU A 520 -19.13 1.90 11.07
N PHE A 521 -18.67 1.00 10.21
CA PHE A 521 -18.54 1.23 8.77
C PHE A 521 -19.51 0.31 8.02
N SER A 522 -19.98 0.75 6.85
CA SER A 522 -20.80 -0.09 5.97
C SER A 522 -20.00 -0.49 4.74
N ALA A 523 -20.00 -1.78 4.39
CA ALA A 523 -19.39 -2.26 3.17
C ALA A 523 -20.34 -2.04 1.97
N SER A 524 -19.86 -1.35 0.93
CA SER A 524 -20.65 -1.04 -0.27
C SER A 524 -20.59 -2.12 -1.36
N GLN A 525 -19.80 -3.18 -1.13
CA GLN A 525 -19.68 -4.36 -1.99
C GLN A 525 -19.08 -5.50 -1.15
N ASN A 526 -19.20 -6.74 -1.62
CA ASN A 526 -18.51 -7.85 -0.97
C ASN A 526 -16.99 -7.63 -1.01
N CYS A 527 -16.33 -7.83 0.12
CA CYS A 527 -14.90 -7.56 0.28
C CYS A 527 -14.27 -8.47 1.35
N LEU A 528 -12.94 -8.41 1.47
CA LEU A 528 -12.16 -9.13 2.46
C LEU A 528 -11.46 -8.15 3.40
N LEU A 529 -11.97 -8.02 4.63
CA LEU A 529 -11.38 -7.18 5.67
C LEU A 529 -10.13 -7.84 6.24
N THR A 530 -8.97 -7.21 6.06
CA THR A 530 -7.67 -7.68 6.57
C THR A 530 -7.14 -6.83 7.73
N GLY A 531 -7.75 -5.68 8.01
CA GLY A 531 -7.28 -4.75 9.03
C GLY A 531 -7.94 -3.37 8.89
N PHE A 532 -7.25 -2.38 9.42
CA PHE A 532 -7.66 -0.98 9.37
C PHE A 532 -6.47 -0.08 9.05
N ILE A 533 -6.72 0.97 8.27
CA ILE A 533 -5.79 2.03 7.97
C ILE A 533 -6.01 3.15 8.98
N GLY A 534 -4.94 3.64 9.58
CA GLY A 534 -4.93 4.80 10.44
C GLY A 534 -4.32 6.01 9.75
N TYR A 535 -4.97 7.15 9.92
CA TYR A 535 -4.55 8.46 9.45
C TYR A 535 -4.62 9.46 10.61
N PHE A 536 -4.21 10.70 10.35
CA PHE A 536 -4.49 11.81 11.25
C PHE A 536 -4.72 13.12 10.49
N GLU A 537 -5.37 14.05 11.19
CA GLU A 537 -5.43 15.47 10.86
C GLU A 537 -4.96 16.27 12.06
N THR A 538 -4.31 17.40 11.84
CA THR A 538 -3.88 18.32 12.89
C THR A 538 -4.26 19.74 12.53
N VAL A 539 -4.86 20.44 13.48
CA VAL A 539 -5.05 21.89 13.42
C VAL A 539 -3.82 22.51 14.07
N LEU A 540 -2.97 23.12 13.24
CA LEU A 540 -1.80 23.84 13.73
C LEU A 540 -2.25 25.10 14.49
N TYR A 541 -3.00 25.97 13.81
CA TYR A 541 -3.57 27.17 14.40
C TYR A 541 -4.72 27.71 13.55
N LYS A 542 -5.90 27.88 14.14
CA LYS A 542 -7.13 28.34 13.46
C LYS A 542 -7.44 27.51 12.20
N ASN A 543 -7.25 28.09 11.01
CA ASN A 543 -7.55 27.46 9.72
C ASN A 543 -6.33 26.81 9.05
N VAL A 544 -5.17 26.81 9.72
CA VAL A 544 -3.96 26.14 9.23
C VAL A 544 -3.96 24.70 9.74
N MET A 545 -3.93 23.74 8.82
CA MET A 545 -3.99 22.31 9.13
C MET A 545 -2.99 21.50 8.29
N LEU A 546 -2.62 20.34 8.80
CA LEU A 546 -1.95 19.28 8.04
C LEU A 546 -2.79 18.01 8.13
N SER A 547 -2.78 17.20 7.07
CA SER A 547 -3.59 15.98 7.00
C SER A 547 -2.93 14.92 6.12
N ILE A 548 -2.94 13.68 6.60
CA ILE A 548 -2.73 12.49 5.76
C ILE A 548 -4.02 11.71 5.50
N ASN A 549 -5.16 12.19 5.98
CA ASN A 549 -6.45 11.61 5.66
C ASN A 549 -6.74 11.83 4.16
N PRO A 550 -7.02 10.78 3.36
CA PRO A 550 -7.21 10.92 1.91
C PRO A 550 -8.25 11.97 1.49
N GLN A 551 -9.25 12.24 2.35
CA GLN A 551 -10.31 13.22 2.05
C GLN A 551 -9.85 14.68 2.15
N THR A 552 -8.81 14.96 2.93
CA THR A 552 -8.33 16.31 3.26
C THR A 552 -6.82 16.44 3.10
N TYR A 553 -6.20 15.50 2.37
CA TYR A 553 -4.75 15.32 2.26
C TYR A 553 -4.03 16.62 1.91
N SER A 554 -2.97 16.94 2.65
CA SER A 554 -2.12 18.08 2.35
C SER A 554 -1.24 17.80 1.13
N GLU A 555 -1.65 18.31 -0.03
CA GLU A 555 -0.95 18.08 -1.30
C GLU A 555 0.56 18.40 -1.21
N GLY A 556 1.39 17.47 -1.68
CA GLY A 556 2.85 17.60 -1.68
C GLY A 556 3.55 17.24 -0.37
N MET A 557 2.81 16.99 0.71
CA MET A 557 3.36 16.50 1.98
C MET A 557 3.85 15.05 1.83
N VAL A 558 4.98 14.71 2.47
CA VAL A 558 5.63 13.38 2.36
C VAL A 558 6.14 12.82 3.69
N SER A 559 5.96 13.57 4.80
CA SER A 559 6.51 13.21 6.12
C SER A 559 5.92 11.95 6.73
N TRP A 560 4.67 11.61 6.41
CA TRP A 560 3.96 10.49 7.05
C TRP A 560 3.30 9.59 6.03
N PHE A 561 3.57 8.29 6.12
CA PHE A 561 2.71 7.28 5.53
C PHE A 561 1.65 6.83 6.54
N PRO A 562 0.50 6.30 6.08
CA PRO A 562 -0.51 5.73 6.98
C PRO A 562 0.04 4.62 7.89
N ILE A 563 -0.63 4.43 9.03
CA ILE A 563 -0.40 3.27 9.92
C ILE A 563 -1.41 2.17 9.62
N ILE A 564 -1.08 0.90 9.90
CA ILE A 564 -1.98 -0.24 9.71
C ILE A 564 -2.15 -0.99 11.03
N PHE A 565 -3.40 -1.31 11.36
CA PHE A 565 -3.80 -2.19 12.45
C PHE A 565 -4.47 -3.43 11.88
N SER A 566 -3.74 -4.54 11.83
CA SER A 566 -4.20 -5.75 11.15
C SER A 566 -5.19 -6.58 11.97
N LEU A 567 -5.94 -7.46 11.30
CA LEU A 567 -6.65 -8.56 11.94
C LEU A 567 -5.79 -9.83 11.87
N LEU A 568 -5.92 -10.68 12.89
CA LEU A 568 -5.21 -11.97 12.91
C LEU A 568 -5.65 -12.89 11.76
N GLU A 569 -6.95 -12.89 11.45
CA GLU A 569 -7.54 -13.66 10.36
C GLU A 569 -8.33 -12.71 9.45
N PRO A 570 -8.20 -12.83 8.11
CA PRO A 570 -9.03 -12.09 7.18
C PRO A 570 -10.51 -12.44 7.34
N VAL A 571 -11.38 -11.42 7.32
CA VAL A 571 -12.82 -11.57 7.52
C VAL A 571 -13.55 -11.22 6.22
N TYR A 572 -14.32 -12.18 5.70
CA TYR A 572 -15.21 -11.91 4.57
C TYR A 572 -16.40 -11.05 5.03
N VAL A 573 -16.68 -9.98 4.30
CA VAL A 573 -17.74 -9.01 4.59
C VAL A 573 -18.64 -8.90 3.37
N LYS A 574 -19.94 -9.06 3.55
CA LYS A 574 -20.90 -8.91 2.45
C LYS A 574 -21.29 -7.45 2.24
N GLU A 575 -21.74 -7.14 1.04
CA GLU A 575 -22.39 -5.88 0.74
C GLU A 575 -23.54 -5.62 1.72
N GLY A 576 -23.56 -4.42 2.30
CA GLY A 576 -24.53 -4.01 3.30
C GLY A 576 -24.23 -4.46 4.73
N ASP A 577 -23.26 -5.36 4.94
CA ASP A 577 -22.82 -5.72 6.30
C ASP A 577 -22.15 -4.52 6.99
N LYS A 578 -22.33 -4.50 8.31
CA LYS A 578 -21.69 -3.52 9.20
C LYS A 578 -20.37 -4.07 9.75
N ILE A 579 -19.31 -3.32 9.56
CA ILE A 579 -18.00 -3.54 10.18
C ILE A 579 -17.96 -2.69 11.45
N GLN A 580 -18.06 -3.32 12.61
CA GLN A 580 -18.00 -2.62 13.90
C GLN A 580 -16.69 -2.93 14.59
N VAL A 581 -15.91 -1.90 14.89
CA VAL A 581 -14.60 -2.03 15.57
C VAL A 581 -14.61 -1.27 16.87
N CYS A 582 -14.06 -1.90 17.90
CA CYS A 582 -13.71 -1.23 19.14
C CYS A 582 -12.21 -0.97 19.16
N PHE A 583 -11.82 0.23 19.57
CA PHE A 583 -10.45 0.69 19.63
C PHE A 583 -10.20 1.34 20.99
N TRP A 584 -9.07 0.99 21.61
CA TRP A 584 -8.66 1.56 22.89
C TRP A 584 -7.27 2.17 22.78
N ARG A 585 -7.06 3.28 23.47
CA ARG A 585 -5.75 3.81 23.84
C ARG A 585 -5.64 3.68 25.34
N MET A 586 -4.61 2.98 25.78
CA MET A 586 -4.40 2.61 27.18
C MET A 586 -3.01 3.06 27.64
N HIS A 587 -2.87 3.38 28.92
CA HIS A 587 -1.59 3.69 29.53
C HIS A 587 -1.33 2.93 30.83
N SER A 588 -0.05 2.82 31.16
CA SER A 588 0.49 2.52 32.49
C SER A 588 1.53 3.58 32.84
N GLU A 589 2.25 3.42 33.95
CA GLU A 589 3.29 4.37 34.36
C GLU A 589 4.44 4.45 33.34
N ASP A 590 4.76 3.35 32.67
CA ASP A 590 5.96 3.18 31.84
C ASP A 590 5.69 3.06 30.33
N LYS A 591 4.43 2.94 29.92
CA LYS A 591 4.06 2.76 28.49
C LYS A 591 2.64 3.19 28.16
N VAL A 592 2.44 3.42 26.87
CA VAL A 592 1.13 3.60 26.21
C VAL A 592 1.00 2.56 25.10
N TRP A 593 -0.20 2.06 24.85
CA TRP A 593 -0.46 1.11 23.77
C TRP A 593 -1.87 1.25 23.23
N TYR A 594 -2.11 0.59 22.08
CA TYR A 594 -3.45 0.45 21.50
C TYR A 594 -3.92 -0.99 21.61
N GLU A 595 -5.22 -1.15 21.82
CA GLU A 595 -5.93 -2.43 21.70
C GLU A 595 -7.07 -2.28 20.71
N TRP A 596 -7.43 -3.36 20.01
CA TRP A 596 -8.56 -3.33 19.08
C TRP A 596 -9.22 -4.69 18.91
N CYS A 597 -10.50 -4.70 18.56
CA CYS A 597 -11.21 -5.91 18.16
C CYS A 597 -12.40 -5.61 17.25
N LEU A 598 -12.79 -6.61 16.46
CA LEU A 598 -14.01 -6.60 15.67
C LEU A 598 -15.20 -7.09 16.51
N GLU A 599 -16.30 -6.36 16.49
CA GLU A 599 -17.59 -6.78 17.07
C GLU A 599 -18.52 -7.39 16.00
N SER A 600 -18.45 -6.91 14.76
CA SER A 600 -19.25 -7.31 13.59
C SER A 600 -18.44 -7.18 12.30
N PRO A 601 -18.63 -8.04 11.28
CA PRO A 601 -19.60 -9.13 11.19
C PRO A 601 -19.21 -10.40 11.98
N VAL A 602 -17.94 -10.54 12.36
CA VAL A 602 -17.44 -11.64 13.19
C VAL A 602 -16.77 -11.05 14.42
N ARG A 603 -17.10 -11.56 15.61
CA ARG A 603 -16.45 -11.13 16.84
C ARG A 603 -15.05 -11.73 16.95
N THR A 604 -14.03 -10.90 17.08
CA THR A 604 -12.63 -11.34 17.29
C THR A 604 -12.21 -11.17 18.75
N ALA A 605 -11.06 -11.77 19.10
CA ALA A 605 -10.39 -11.46 20.36
C ALA A 605 -9.86 -10.01 20.37
N ILE A 606 -9.61 -9.48 21.57
CA ILE A 606 -8.87 -8.23 21.76
C ILE A 606 -7.42 -8.44 21.34
N MET A 607 -6.97 -7.59 20.43
CA MET A 607 -5.61 -7.53 19.92
C MET A 607 -4.75 -6.69 20.84
N ASN A 608 -3.52 -7.14 21.08
CA ASN A 608 -2.50 -6.47 21.89
C ASN A 608 -2.90 -6.16 23.35
N PRO A 609 -3.57 -7.08 24.07
CA PRO A 609 -4.00 -6.83 25.45
C PRO A 609 -2.81 -6.48 26.34
N SER A 610 -2.95 -5.42 27.13
CA SER A 610 -1.90 -4.88 28.02
C SER A 610 -0.60 -4.50 27.31
N GLY A 611 -0.65 -4.24 25.99
CA GLY A 611 0.53 -3.89 25.19
C GLY A 611 1.54 -5.02 25.11
N ARG A 612 1.10 -6.29 25.10
CA ARG A 612 1.99 -7.46 25.15
C ARG A 612 2.88 -7.64 23.91
N SER A 613 2.44 -7.10 22.78
CA SER A 613 3.09 -7.28 21.48
C SER A 613 3.70 -5.98 20.96
N PHE A 614 3.01 -4.86 21.20
CA PHE A 614 3.49 -3.54 20.89
C PHE A 614 3.09 -2.53 21.97
N PHE A 615 4.02 -1.64 22.30
CA PHE A 615 3.79 -0.52 23.20
C PHE A 615 4.81 0.58 22.90
N ILE A 616 4.49 1.79 23.34
CA ILE A 616 5.32 2.97 23.21
C ILE A 616 5.77 3.35 24.62
N LYS A 617 7.07 3.38 24.86
CA LYS A 617 7.61 3.67 26.20
C LYS A 617 7.48 5.15 26.54
N THR A 618 7.21 5.44 27.81
CA THR A 618 7.18 6.82 28.31
C THR A 618 8.54 7.27 28.85
N HIS A 619 9.44 6.35 29.22
CA HIS A 619 10.75 6.64 29.83
C HIS A 619 11.90 5.85 29.20
#